data_AF-A0AAW1D2U5-F1
#
_entry.id   AF-A0AAW1D2U5-F1
#
_cell.length_a   1.000
_cell.length_b   1.000
_cell.length_c   1.000
_cell.angle_alpha   90.00
_cell.angle_beta   90.00
_cell.angle_gamma   90.00
#
_symmetry.space_group_name_H-M   'P 1'
#
loop_
_entity.id
_entity.type
_entity.pdbx_description
1 polymer ?
#
loop_
_entity_poly.entity_id
_entity_poly.type
_entity_poly.pdbx_seq_one_letter_code
_entity_poly.pdbx_strand_id
1 'polypeptide(L)'
;MKMAFDRLPGCTNLHRCRLCGKVVTHIRNHYHVHFPGRFVCPICQATYTRSDNLRTHCRYKHALSEALAKISSAQDNKPSAADISTDGSV
;
A
#
# COMPACT_ATOMS: atom_id res chain seq x y z
N MET A 1 3.66 -3.49 5.98
CA MET A 1 2.39 -2.86 6.48
C MET A 1 2.36 -2.55 7.99
N LYS A 2 3.34 -2.99 8.82
CA LYS A 2 3.33 -2.80 10.29
C LYS A 2 3.89 -1.45 10.81
N MET A 3 4.37 -0.57 9.92
CA MET A 3 5.14 0.63 10.29
C MET A 3 4.34 1.94 10.34
N ALA A 4 3.04 1.93 10.01
CA ALA A 4 2.22 3.15 9.96
C ALA A 4 1.28 3.33 11.15
N PHE A 5 1.17 2.33 12.04
CA PHE A 5 0.25 2.34 13.17
C PHE A 5 0.93 1.85 14.44
N ASP A 6 0.73 2.55 15.55
CA ASP A 6 1.15 2.16 16.89
C ASP A 6 -0.06 1.72 17.71
N ARG A 7 0.06 0.63 18.47
CA ARG A 7 -1.02 0.15 19.36
C ARG A 7 -1.03 1.01 20.63
N LEU A 8 -2.19 1.54 21.01
CA LEU A 8 -2.31 2.29 22.26
C LEU A 8 -2.49 1.32 23.45
N PRO A 9 -1.61 1.36 24.47
CA PRO A 9 -1.84 0.64 25.71
C PRO A 9 -3.03 1.27 26.45
N GLY A 10 -3.97 0.43 26.90
CA GLY A 10 -5.22 0.85 27.56
C GLY A 10 -6.50 0.68 26.73
N CYS A 11 -6.39 0.53 25.39
CA CYS A 11 -7.53 0.25 24.52
C CYS A 11 -7.14 -0.82 23.49
N THR A 12 -7.67 -2.04 23.64
CA THR A 12 -7.22 -3.25 22.90
C THR A 12 -7.42 -3.19 21.38
N ASN A 13 -8.27 -2.28 20.89
CA ASN A 13 -8.61 -2.14 19.47
C ASN A 13 -8.23 -0.78 18.87
N LEU A 14 -7.54 0.09 19.61
CA LEU A 14 -7.18 1.43 19.14
C LEU A 14 -5.73 1.49 18.66
N HIS A 15 -5.58 2.08 17.48
CA HIS A 15 -4.30 2.24 16.82
C HIS A 15 -4.09 3.69 16.41
N ARG A 16 -2.94 4.27 16.77
CA ARG A 16 -2.55 5.61 16.34
C ARG A 16 -1.82 5.54 15.01
N CYS A 17 -2.33 6.24 14.01
CA CYS A 17 -1.65 6.40 12.73
C CYS A 17 -0.44 7.33 12.91
N ARG A 18 0.75 6.90 12.50
CA ARG A 18 1.98 7.72 12.52
C ARG A 18 2.02 8.77 11.41
N LEU A 19 1.18 8.63 10.38
CA LEU A 19 1.16 9.54 9.22
C LEU A 19 0.33 10.80 9.48
N CYS A 20 -0.78 10.70 10.22
CA CYS A 20 -1.63 11.83 10.55
C CYS A 20 -1.87 12.03 12.05
N GLY A 21 -1.32 11.16 12.90
CA GLY A 21 -1.51 11.20 14.35
C GLY A 21 -2.90 10.74 14.84
N LYS A 22 -3.84 10.41 13.94
CA LYS A 22 -5.22 10.04 14.30
C LYS A 22 -5.28 8.66 14.93
N VAL A 23 -6.12 8.54 15.96
CA VAL A 23 -6.40 7.27 16.64
C VAL A 23 -7.62 6.64 15.98
N VAL A 24 -7.47 5.42 15.47
CA VAL A 24 -8.48 4.70 14.68
C VAL A 24 -8.60 3.26 15.16
N THR A 25 -9.81 2.71 15.06
CA THR A 25 -10.08 1.28 15.33
C THR A 25 -9.77 0.41 14.13
N HIS A 26 -10.16 0.86 12.93
CA HIS A 26 -10.03 0.10 11.68
C HIS A 26 -8.82 0.56 10.86
N ILE A 27 -7.63 0.04 11.21
CA ILE A 27 -6.37 0.36 10.54
C ILE A 27 -6.38 0.06 9.02
N ARG A 28 -7.07 -1.02 8.60
CA ARG A 28 -7.17 -1.40 7.18
C ARG A 28 -7.92 -0.35 6.38
N ASN A 29 -9.07 0.11 6.88
CA ASN A 29 -9.84 1.14 6.19
C ASN A 29 -9.08 2.46 6.16
N HIS A 30 -8.46 2.82 7.29
CA HIS A 30 -7.67 4.04 7.39
C HIS A 30 -6.43 4.05 6.49
N TYR A 31 -5.83 2.89 6.21
CA TYR A 31 -4.69 2.77 5.30
C TYR A 31 -4.99 3.36 3.91
N HIS A 32 -6.22 3.18 3.41
CA HIS A 32 -6.63 3.69 2.10
C HIS A 32 -6.73 5.21 2.02
N VAL A 33 -6.84 5.90 3.16
CA VAL A 33 -6.83 7.38 3.22
C VAL A 33 -5.43 7.91 2.90
N HIS A 34 -4.39 7.22 3.33
CA HIS A 34 -3.00 7.61 3.11
C HIS A 34 -2.40 7.04 1.84
N PHE A 35 -2.81 5.82 1.50
CA PHE A 35 -2.37 5.11 0.31
C PHE A 35 -3.58 4.82 -0.58
N PRO A 36 -4.22 5.87 -1.13
CA PRO A 36 -5.14 5.65 -2.23
C PRO A 36 -4.33 4.98 -3.34
N GLY A 37 -4.73 3.79 -3.77
CA GLY A 37 -3.97 3.01 -4.74
C GLY A 37 -3.56 3.88 -5.93
N ARG A 38 -2.25 3.94 -6.21
CA ARG A 38 -1.70 4.70 -7.34
C ARG A 38 -1.48 3.72 -8.48
N PHE A 39 -2.38 3.77 -9.45
CA PHE A 39 -2.29 3.02 -10.69
C PHE A 39 -1.54 3.87 -11.69
N VAL A 40 -0.23 3.63 -11.83
CA VAL A 40 0.63 4.39 -12.72
C VAL A 40 0.67 3.72 -14.09
N CYS A 41 0.50 4.50 -15.16
CA CYS A 41 0.68 4.00 -16.51
C CYS A 41 2.17 3.77 -16.79
N PRO A 42 2.60 2.57 -17.23
CA PRO A 42 4.02 2.31 -17.52
C PRO A 42 4.52 3.04 -18.78
N ILE A 43 3.61 3.55 -19.62
CA ILE A 43 3.95 4.17 -20.91
C ILE A 43 4.12 5.69 -20.77
N CYS A 44 3.22 6.35 -20.05
CA CYS A 44 3.25 7.81 -19.88
C CYS A 44 3.43 8.28 -18.43
N GLN A 45 3.60 7.35 -17.48
CA GLN A 45 3.75 7.62 -16.05
C GLN A 45 2.60 8.41 -15.41
N ALA A 46 1.46 8.52 -16.10
CA ALA A 46 0.26 9.14 -15.56
C ALA A 46 -0.26 8.33 -14.36
N THR A 47 -0.52 9.02 -13.25
CA THR A 47 -0.98 8.40 -12.00
C THR A 47 -2.49 8.50 -11.90
N TYR A 48 -3.15 7.36 -11.73
CA TYR A 48 -4.58 7.24 -11.54
C TYR A 48 -4.91 6.70 -10.15
N THR A 49 -6.07 7.09 -9.62
CA THR A 49 -6.58 6.64 -8.31
C THR A 49 -7.35 5.31 -8.39
N ARG A 50 -7.69 4.86 -9.60
CA ARG A 50 -8.46 3.64 -9.84
C ARG A 50 -7.92 2.86 -11.04
N SER A 51 -8.03 1.53 -10.98
CA SER A 51 -7.52 0.60 -11.99
C SER A 51 -8.30 0.62 -13.29
N ASP A 52 -9.61 0.86 -13.24
CA ASP A 52 -10.49 0.99 -14.40
C ASP A 52 -10.14 2.22 -15.23
N ASN A 53 -9.84 3.35 -14.57
CA ASN A 53 -9.37 4.57 -15.23
C ASN A 53 -8.02 4.36 -15.94
N LEU A 54 -7.10 3.63 -15.32
CA LEU A 54 -5.83 3.29 -15.97
C LEU A 54 -6.06 2.40 -17.20
N ARG A 55 -6.98 1.42 -17.10
CA ARG A 55 -7.30 0.49 -18.20
C ARG A 55 -7.93 1.22 -19.39
N THR A 56 -8.90 2.10 -19.16
CA THR A 56 -9.50 2.91 -20.22
C THR A 56 -8.47 3.86 -20.82
N HIS A 57 -7.68 4.55 -19.99
CA HIS A 57 -6.58 5.39 -20.46
C HIS A 57 -5.63 4.61 -21.38
N CYS A 58 -5.16 3.43 -20.98
CA CYS A 58 -4.26 2.64 -21.80
C CYS A 58 -4.90 2.17 -23.11
N ARG A 59 -6.20 1.86 -23.09
CA ARG A 59 -6.95 1.45 -24.29
C ARG A 59 -7.09 2.60 -25.30
N TYR A 60 -7.38 3.82 -24.83
CA TYR A 60 -7.64 4.97 -25.70
C TYR A 60 -6.37 5.75 -26.07
N LYS A 61 -5.42 5.89 -25.15
CA LYS A 61 -4.19 6.67 -25.34
C LYS A 61 -3.01 5.84 -25.83
N HIS A 62 -3.04 4.52 -25.60
CA HIS A 62 -1.91 3.63 -25.90
C HIS A 62 -2.29 2.36 -26.67
N ALA A 63 -3.51 2.28 -27.21
CA ALA A 63 -4.01 1.28 -28.17
C ALA A 63 -3.28 -0.08 -28.14
N LEU A 64 -3.42 -0.81 -27.03
CA LEU A 64 -3.36 -2.29 -26.96
C LEU A 64 -2.14 -3.00 -27.59
N SER A 65 -0.89 -2.56 -27.41
CA SER A 65 0.26 -3.42 -27.78
C SER A 65 1.24 -3.79 -26.66
N GLU A 66 1.32 -3.06 -25.53
CA GLU A 66 2.45 -3.32 -24.61
C GLU A 66 2.18 -3.27 -23.10
N ALA A 67 0.91 -3.21 -22.67
CA ALA A 67 0.58 -3.08 -21.24
C ALA A 67 -0.01 -4.34 -20.58
N LEU A 68 -0.40 -5.36 -21.35
CA LEU A 68 -0.95 -6.61 -20.77
C LEU A 68 0.13 -7.59 -20.29
N ALA A 69 1.41 -7.37 -20.62
CA ALA A 69 2.49 -8.30 -20.28
C ALA A 69 3.05 -8.16 -18.85
N LYS A 70 2.70 -7.10 -18.09
CA LYS A 70 3.31 -6.82 -16.77
C LYS A 70 2.34 -6.66 -15.60
N ILE A 71 1.02 -6.82 -15.82
CA ILE A 71 0.02 -6.67 -14.74
C ILE A 71 -0.13 -7.96 -13.90
N SER A 72 0.73 -8.97 -14.11
CA SER A 72 0.79 -10.18 -13.26
C SER A 72 1.89 -10.16 -12.19
N SER A 73 2.72 -9.11 -12.10
CA SER A 73 3.92 -9.17 -11.24
C SER A 73 3.93 -8.09 -10.15
N ALA A 74 3.94 -8.57 -8.91
CA ALA A 74 4.39 -7.90 -7.69
C ALA A 74 3.43 -6.94 -6.97
N GLN A 75 2.35 -7.50 -6.42
CA GLN A 75 1.95 -7.16 -5.05
C GLN A 75 2.60 -8.13 -4.04
N ASP A 76 3.90 -8.35 -4.16
CA ASP A 76 4.75 -8.92 -3.11
C ASP A 76 5.57 -7.78 -2.51
N ASN A 77 4.87 -6.83 -1.87
CA ASN A 77 5.51 -6.10 -0.79
C ASN A 77 5.37 -6.93 0.50
N LYS A 78 6.07 -8.07 0.52
CA LYS A 78 6.44 -8.81 1.72
C LYS A 78 7.70 -8.13 2.26
N PRO A 79 7.63 -7.25 3.27
CA PRO A 79 8.82 -6.97 4.03
C PRO A 79 9.20 -8.26 4.74
N SER A 80 10.32 -8.81 4.30
CA SER A 80 11.05 -9.94 4.85
C SER A 80 11.09 -9.83 6.38
N ALA A 81 10.77 -10.94 7.05
CA ALA A 81 11.20 -11.14 8.42
C ALA A 81 12.73 -11.28 8.39
N ALA A 82 13.43 -10.22 8.78
CA ALA A 82 14.73 -10.33 9.43
C ALA A 82 14.41 -10.15 10.92
N ASP A 83 14.43 -11.23 11.72
CA ASP A 83 15.65 -11.82 12.28
C ASP A 83 16.46 -10.76 13.05
N ILE A 84 16.20 -10.68 14.35
CA ILE A 84 17.25 -10.71 15.37
C ILE A 84 16.72 -11.59 16.48
N SER A 85 17.25 -12.80 16.53
CA SER A 85 17.20 -13.69 17.68
C SER A 85 18.01 -13.09 18.83
N THR A 86 17.49 -13.26 20.05
CA THR A 86 18.20 -13.44 21.34
C THR A 86 19.50 -12.68 21.62
N ASP A 87 19.48 -11.89 22.71
CA ASP A 87 20.37 -12.20 23.83
C ASP A 87 19.78 -11.65 25.14
N GLY A 88 19.72 -12.52 26.14
CA GLY A 88 19.63 -12.10 27.52
C GLY A 88 20.98 -12.38 28.16
N SER A 89 21.55 -11.39 28.84
CA SER A 89 22.49 -11.53 29.96
C SER A 89 22.88 -10.14 30.45
N VAL A 90 22.43 -9.78 31.66
CA VAL A 90 23.27 -9.50 32.85
C VAL A 90 22.41 -9.56 34.10
#